data_AF-A0A5J4V5N7-F1
#
_entry.id   AF-A0A5J4V5N7-F1
#
_cell.length_a   1.000
_cell.length_b   1.000
_cell.length_c   1.000
_cell.angle_alpha   90.00
_cell.angle_beta   90.00
_cell.angle_gamma   90.00
#
_symmetry.space_group_name_H-M   'P 1'
#
loop_
_entity.id
_entity.type
_entity.pdbx_description
1 polymer ?
#
loop_
_entity_poly.entity_id
_entity_poly.type
_entity_poly.pdbx_seq_one_letter_code
_entity_poly.pdbx_strand_id
1 'polypeptide(L)'
;MSEEKKKLDPRVEWIADRVSSTLKVKGDKLARIYTEEVSKTALNDFFELATVKKLIVYENLKNELCASLVFPPSMKRKSLYFEKTKDVLGPDDIAKECRYQDFTYQPLELLEVLNREIYLPMAQNHRTVQAIPDTIAQDVVQQFHHLSAATSVTVGKAKGQTLLAIPQIPVSAQTVTTPDGQTQPL
;
A
#
# COMPACT_ATOMS: atom_id res chain seq x y z
N MET A 1 31.25 -27.01 -24.25
CA MET A 1 31.14 -26.82 -22.79
C MET A 1 29.85 -26.05 -22.57
N SER A 2 28.79 -26.78 -22.24
CA SER A 2 27.47 -26.18 -22.01
C SER A 2 27.50 -25.52 -20.64
N GLU A 3 27.35 -24.20 -20.58
CA GLU A 3 27.14 -23.50 -19.31
C GLU A 3 25.86 -24.04 -18.67
N GLU A 4 26.03 -24.74 -17.55
CA GLU A 4 24.94 -25.14 -16.70
C GLU A 4 24.34 -23.86 -16.10
N LYS A 5 23.29 -23.33 -16.73
CA LYS A 5 22.53 -22.19 -16.23
C LYS A 5 22.03 -22.55 -14.82
N LYS A 6 22.71 -22.03 -13.81
CA LYS A 6 22.33 -22.22 -12.40
C LYS A 6 20.86 -21.81 -12.26
N LYS A 7 20.01 -22.79 -11.97
CA LYS A 7 18.57 -22.57 -11.80
C LYS A 7 18.37 -21.62 -10.62
N LEU A 8 17.62 -20.55 -10.84
CA LEU A 8 17.33 -19.57 -9.80
C LEU A 8 16.37 -20.20 -8.79
N ASP A 9 16.43 -19.77 -7.52
CA ASP A 9 15.50 -20.23 -6.50
C ASP A 9 14.05 -19.89 -6.95
N PRO A 10 13.12 -20.86 -6.99
CA PRO A 10 11.74 -20.63 -7.42
C PRO A 10 11.04 -19.50 -6.64
N ARG A 11 11.43 -19.26 -5.39
CA ARG A 11 10.90 -18.16 -4.56
C ARG A 11 11.33 -16.81 -5.09
N VAL A 12 12.59 -16.71 -5.53
CA VAL A 12 13.16 -15.50 -6.12
C VAL A 12 12.58 -15.27 -7.50
N GLU A 13 12.43 -16.32 -8.32
CA GLU A 13 11.73 -16.26 -9.61
C GLU A 13 10.31 -15.73 -9.44
N TRP A 14 9.57 -16.26 -8.45
CA TRP A 14 8.21 -15.82 -8.16
C TRP A 14 8.16 -14.32 -7.83
N ILE A 15 9.04 -13.81 -6.96
CA ILE A 15 9.10 -12.37 -6.65
C ILE A 15 9.50 -11.56 -7.90
N ALA A 16 10.52 -12.00 -8.62
CA ALA A 16 11.04 -11.30 -9.79
C ALA A 16 9.97 -11.13 -10.89
N ASP A 17 9.11 -12.13 -11.09
CA ASP A 17 8.00 -12.06 -12.04
C ASP A 17 7.00 -10.96 -11.67
N ARG A 18 6.60 -10.86 -10.40
CA ARG A 18 5.64 -9.83 -9.92
C ARG A 18 6.28 -8.45 -10.00
N VAL A 19 7.56 -8.35 -9.68
CA VAL A 19 8.33 -7.12 -9.80
C VAL A 19 8.43 -6.68 -11.26
N SER A 20 8.71 -7.60 -12.17
CA SER A 20 8.78 -7.31 -13.60
C SER A 20 7.44 -6.85 -14.15
N SER A 21 6.33 -7.52 -13.81
CA SER A 21 5.00 -7.17 -14.30
C SER A 21 4.50 -5.83 -13.75
N THR A 22 4.77 -5.54 -12.48
CA THR A 22 4.20 -4.37 -11.78
C THR A 22 5.04 -3.11 -11.95
N LEU A 23 6.37 -3.22 -11.85
CA LEU A 23 7.31 -2.09 -11.97
C LEU A 23 7.84 -1.91 -13.39
N LYS A 24 7.51 -2.83 -14.31
CA LYS A 24 7.94 -2.80 -15.73
C LYS A 24 9.46 -2.79 -15.88
N VAL A 25 10.17 -3.52 -15.00
CA VAL A 25 11.63 -3.69 -15.01
C VAL A 25 12.03 -5.08 -15.55
N LYS A 26 13.11 -5.17 -16.33
CA LYS A 26 13.56 -6.41 -17.01
C LYS A 26 15.09 -6.44 -17.13
N GLY A 27 15.63 -7.57 -17.58
CA GLY A 27 17.06 -7.75 -17.88
C GLY A 27 17.96 -7.52 -16.67
N ASP A 28 19.12 -6.91 -16.90
CA ASP A 28 20.14 -6.67 -15.86
C ASP A 28 19.61 -5.89 -14.65
N LYS A 29 18.66 -4.99 -14.90
CA LYS A 29 18.02 -4.23 -13.83
C LYS A 29 17.17 -5.10 -12.91
N LEU A 30 16.41 -6.04 -13.47
CA LEU A 30 15.67 -7.01 -12.67
C LEU A 30 16.63 -7.97 -11.99
N ALA A 31 17.69 -8.39 -12.69
CA ALA A 31 18.69 -9.32 -12.14
C ALA A 31 19.36 -8.82 -10.87
N ARG A 32 19.46 -7.49 -10.69
CA ARG A 32 19.99 -6.89 -9.45
C ARG A 32 19.30 -7.36 -8.18
N ILE A 33 18.01 -7.69 -8.23
CA ILE A 33 17.31 -8.20 -7.04
C ILE A 33 17.96 -9.48 -6.48
N TYR A 34 18.60 -10.29 -7.34
CA TYR A 34 19.22 -11.56 -6.99
C TYR A 34 20.71 -11.65 -7.32
N THR A 35 21.36 -10.57 -7.75
CA THR A 35 22.82 -10.50 -7.94
C THR A 35 23.50 -9.60 -6.91
N GLU A 36 22.81 -8.60 -6.38
CA GLU A 36 23.31 -7.67 -5.37
C GLU A 36 23.18 -8.27 -3.95
N GLU A 37 24.25 -8.22 -3.16
CA GLU A 37 24.36 -8.96 -1.89
C GLU A 37 23.37 -8.48 -0.81
N VAL A 38 23.10 -7.18 -0.71
CA VAL A 38 22.13 -6.66 0.27
C VAL A 38 20.73 -7.15 -0.08
N SER A 39 20.36 -7.13 -1.36
CA SER A 39 19.07 -7.59 -1.86
C SER A 39 18.90 -9.10 -1.71
N LYS A 40 19.95 -9.89 -1.98
CA LYS A 40 19.97 -11.34 -1.70
C LYS A 40 19.77 -11.64 -0.23
N THR A 41 20.47 -10.92 0.64
CA THR A 41 20.35 -11.09 2.09
C THR A 41 18.93 -10.78 2.56
N ALA A 42 18.36 -9.65 2.12
CA ALA A 42 16.98 -9.29 2.43
C ALA A 42 15.96 -10.33 1.92
N LEU A 43 16.15 -10.86 0.71
CA LEU A 43 15.31 -11.95 0.19
C LEU A 43 15.42 -13.20 1.05
N ASN A 44 16.64 -13.64 1.36
CA ASN A 44 16.88 -14.83 2.17
C ASN A 44 16.28 -14.69 3.57
N ASP A 45 16.52 -13.56 4.22
CA ASP A 45 15.95 -13.27 5.54
C ASP A 45 14.42 -13.24 5.50
N PHE A 46 13.85 -12.64 4.45
CA PHE A 46 12.39 -12.67 4.24
C PHE A 46 11.86 -14.09 4.03
N PHE A 47 12.62 -15.02 3.44
CA PHE A 47 12.15 -16.38 3.30
C PHE A 47 12.34 -17.21 4.58
N GLU A 48 13.50 -17.09 5.23
CA GLU A 48 13.95 -18.03 6.27
C GLU A 48 13.69 -17.56 7.71
N LEU A 49 13.65 -16.25 7.97
CA LEU A 49 13.49 -15.74 9.33
C LEU A 49 12.01 -15.56 9.69
N ALA A 50 11.58 -16.21 10.77
CA ALA A 50 10.22 -16.11 11.29
C ALA A 50 9.82 -14.68 11.69
N THR A 51 10.79 -13.89 12.18
CA THR A 51 10.55 -12.50 12.63
C THR A 51 10.41 -11.51 11.48
N VAL A 52 10.88 -11.85 10.28
CA VAL A 52 10.85 -10.98 9.12
C VAL A 52 9.60 -11.30 8.30
N LYS A 53 8.53 -10.51 8.45
CA LYS A 53 7.25 -10.76 7.77
C LYS A 53 7.02 -9.94 6.50
N LYS A 54 7.91 -8.99 6.20
CA LYS A 54 7.76 -8.03 5.10
C LYS A 54 9.02 -7.87 4.27
N LEU A 55 8.83 -7.59 2.99
CA LEU A 55 9.89 -7.27 2.04
C LEU A 55 9.39 -6.17 1.11
N ILE A 56 10.25 -5.20 0.81
CA ILE A 56 9.94 -4.09 -0.08
C ILE A 56 10.92 -4.13 -1.24
N VAL A 57 10.40 -4.17 -2.46
CA VAL A 57 11.20 -4.08 -3.68
C VAL A 57 10.91 -2.75 -4.36
N TYR A 58 11.94 -1.93 -4.54
CA TYR A 58 11.78 -0.55 -5.00
C TYR A 58 12.96 -0.10 -5.86
N GLU A 59 12.75 0.99 -6.59
CA GLU A 59 13.84 1.70 -7.28
C GLU A 59 14.38 2.82 -6.38
N ASN A 60 15.67 2.75 -6.08
CA ASN A 60 16.36 3.83 -5.38
C ASN A 60 16.50 5.08 -6.29
N LEU A 61 17.03 6.19 -5.74
CA LEU A 61 17.20 7.44 -6.49
C LEU A 61 18.15 7.30 -7.70
N LYS A 62 19.03 6.29 -7.70
CA LYS A 62 19.95 5.97 -8.79
C LYS A 62 19.34 5.06 -9.87
N ASN A 63 18.02 4.80 -9.84
CA ASN A 63 17.31 3.86 -10.71
C ASN A 63 17.75 2.39 -10.56
N GLU A 64 18.30 2.02 -9.42
CA GLU A 64 18.73 0.66 -9.15
C GLU A 64 17.61 -0.04 -8.40
N LEU A 65 17.31 -1.27 -8.81
CA LEU A 65 16.32 -2.10 -8.14
C LEU A 65 16.95 -2.72 -6.89
N CYS A 66 16.30 -2.53 -5.75
CA CYS A 66 16.78 -2.98 -4.45
C CYS A 66 15.67 -3.72 -3.70
N ALA A 67 16.05 -4.67 -2.85
CA ALA A 67 15.16 -5.30 -1.87
C ALA A 67 15.56 -4.86 -0.44
N SER A 68 14.57 -4.59 0.41
CA SER A 68 14.77 -4.13 1.78
C SER A 68 13.71 -4.69 2.73
N LEU A 69 14.10 -4.92 3.99
CA LEU A 69 13.20 -5.36 5.07
C LEU A 69 12.55 -4.17 5.82
N VAL A 70 13.04 -2.95 5.57
CA VAL A 70 12.54 -1.70 6.15
C VAL A 70 12.09 -0.75 5.05
N PHE A 71 11.17 0.15 5.36
CA PHE A 71 10.74 1.17 4.39
C PHE A 71 11.93 2.04 4.01
N PRO A 72 12.23 2.19 2.71
CA PRO A 72 13.32 3.03 2.28
C PRO A 72 13.02 4.50 2.56
N PRO A 73 14.04 5.31 2.86
CA PRO A 73 13.86 6.74 3.15
C PRO A 73 13.39 7.52 1.92
N SER A 74 13.64 7.00 0.72
CA SER A 74 13.15 7.57 -0.53
C SER A 74 12.96 6.47 -1.58
N MET A 75 11.96 6.67 -2.43
CA MET A 75 11.69 5.82 -3.59
C MET A 75 11.49 6.73 -4.79
N LYS A 76 12.05 6.35 -5.93
CA LYS A 76 11.87 7.15 -7.15
C LYS A 76 10.49 6.99 -7.78
N ARG A 77 9.93 5.80 -7.62
CA ARG A 77 8.67 5.34 -8.22
C ARG A 77 7.94 4.44 -7.23
N LYS A 78 6.74 3.99 -7.61
CA LYS A 78 6.02 2.98 -6.84
C LYS A 78 6.88 1.74 -6.62
N SER A 79 6.69 1.10 -5.48
CA SER A 79 7.37 -0.11 -5.05
C SER A 79 6.38 -1.28 -4.97
N LEU A 80 6.89 -2.47 -4.70
CA LEU A 80 6.11 -3.62 -4.34
C LEU A 80 6.38 -3.98 -2.88
N TYR A 81 5.31 -4.10 -2.11
CA TYR A 81 5.32 -4.59 -0.75
C TYR A 81 4.88 -6.05 -0.76
N PHE A 82 5.68 -6.91 -0.16
CA PHE A 82 5.40 -8.32 0.04
C PHE A 82 5.23 -8.59 1.53
N GLU A 83 4.26 -9.43 1.87
CA GLU A 83 4.00 -9.89 3.23
C GLU A 83 3.80 -11.40 3.22
N LYS A 84 4.48 -12.10 4.13
CA LYS A 84 4.25 -13.53 4.33
C LYS A 84 3.43 -13.80 5.57
N THR A 85 2.49 -14.75 5.48
CA THR A 85 1.72 -15.25 6.62
C THR A 85 2.49 -16.31 7.40
N LYS A 86 3.19 -17.19 6.68
CA LYS A 86 4.00 -18.27 7.25
C LYS A 86 5.31 -17.77 7.87
N ASP A 87 5.86 -18.50 8.83
CA ASP A 87 7.16 -18.17 9.45
C ASP A 87 8.33 -18.39 8.50
N VAL A 88 8.32 -19.50 7.76
CA VAL A 88 9.32 -19.82 6.74
C VAL A 88 8.59 -20.10 5.43
N LEU A 89 9.04 -19.47 4.34
CA LEU A 89 8.48 -19.67 3.01
C LEU A 89 9.28 -20.71 2.23
N GLY A 90 8.67 -21.87 2.01
CA GLY A 90 9.17 -22.87 1.06
C GLY A 90 8.88 -22.49 -0.40
N PRO A 91 9.59 -23.10 -1.36
CA PRO A 91 9.34 -22.91 -2.80
C PRO A 91 7.89 -23.21 -3.22
N ASP A 92 7.27 -24.23 -2.63
CA ASP A 92 5.90 -24.65 -2.97
C ASP A 92 4.82 -23.79 -2.29
N ASP A 93 5.19 -23.07 -1.22
CA ASP A 93 4.25 -22.30 -0.40
C ASP A 93 4.15 -20.84 -0.82
N ILE A 94 5.17 -20.28 -1.49
CA ILE A 94 5.28 -18.85 -1.73
C ILE A 94 4.06 -18.25 -2.43
N ALA A 95 3.48 -18.97 -3.39
CA ALA A 95 2.31 -18.48 -4.12
C ALA A 95 1.03 -18.39 -3.26
N LYS A 96 0.95 -19.17 -2.18
CA LYS A 96 -0.21 -19.22 -1.28
C LYS A 96 -0.03 -18.34 -0.05
N GLU A 97 1.19 -18.33 0.49
CA GLU A 97 1.52 -17.73 1.79
C GLU A 97 2.18 -16.36 1.67
N CYS A 98 2.50 -15.89 0.46
CA CYS A 98 3.03 -14.55 0.21
C CYS A 98 2.01 -13.70 -0.54
N ARG A 99 1.57 -12.61 0.10
CA ARG A 99 0.75 -11.57 -0.51
C ARG A 99 1.63 -10.44 -1.00
N TYR A 100 1.18 -9.75 -2.05
CA TYR A 100 1.87 -8.57 -2.55
C TYR A 100 0.89 -7.48 -2.97
N GLN A 101 1.34 -6.24 -2.87
CA GLN A 101 0.60 -5.05 -3.31
C GLN A 101 1.60 -4.00 -3.78
N ASP A 102 1.19 -3.14 -4.72
CA ASP A 102 2.01 -1.98 -5.04
C ASP A 102 1.85 -0.88 -3.98
N PHE A 103 2.92 -0.12 -3.79
CA PHE A 103 2.98 0.92 -2.78
C PHE A 103 3.51 2.21 -3.42
N THR A 104 2.84 3.33 -3.14
CA THR A 104 3.19 4.62 -3.75
C THR A 104 4.50 5.18 -3.18
N TYR A 105 5.16 6.06 -3.94
CA TYR A 105 6.25 6.90 -3.45
C TYR A 105 5.75 8.16 -2.72
N GLN A 106 4.43 8.38 -2.69
CA GLN A 106 3.73 9.52 -2.10
C GLN A 106 2.72 9.07 -1.03
N PRO A 107 3.18 8.55 0.12
CA PRO A 107 2.32 7.87 1.09
C PRO A 107 1.29 8.79 1.74
N LEU A 108 1.61 10.08 1.94
CA LEU A 108 0.67 11.03 2.53
C LEU A 108 -0.48 11.36 1.57
N GLU A 109 -0.17 11.52 0.28
CA GLU A 109 -1.17 11.75 -0.75
C GLU A 109 -2.07 10.54 -0.97
N LEU A 110 -1.50 9.33 -0.93
CA LEU A 110 -2.33 8.11 -0.97
C LEU A 110 -3.24 8.04 0.25
N LEU A 111 -2.75 8.36 1.45
CA LEU A 111 -3.58 8.37 2.66
C LEU A 111 -4.76 9.36 2.54
N GLU A 112 -4.50 10.55 2.00
CA GLU A 112 -5.56 11.55 1.75
C GLU A 112 -6.64 11.00 0.81
N VAL A 113 -6.23 10.39 -0.30
CA VAL A 113 -7.15 9.79 -1.28
C VAL A 113 -7.91 8.61 -0.67
N LEU A 114 -7.24 7.71 0.05
CA LEU A 114 -7.89 6.55 0.69
C LEU A 114 -8.94 6.98 1.72
N ASN A 115 -8.61 7.96 2.56
CA ASN A 115 -9.54 8.48 3.55
C ASN A 115 -10.80 9.05 2.89
N ARG A 116 -10.64 9.85 1.83
CA ARG A 116 -11.74 10.55 1.19
C ARG A 116 -12.59 9.65 0.28
N GLU A 117 -11.95 8.83 -0.54
CA GLU A 117 -12.60 8.10 -1.63
C GLU A 117 -13.03 6.67 -1.23
N ILE A 118 -12.41 6.09 -0.19
CA ILE A 118 -12.68 4.70 0.21
C ILE A 118 -13.23 4.65 1.62
N TYR A 119 -12.49 5.11 2.61
CA TYR A 119 -12.84 4.88 4.01
C TYR A 119 -14.04 5.70 4.48
N LEU A 120 -14.13 6.97 4.09
CA LEU A 120 -15.28 7.81 4.45
C LEU A 120 -16.60 7.29 3.85
N PRO A 121 -16.70 6.96 2.54
CA PRO A 121 -17.90 6.32 1.99
C PRO A 121 -18.23 4.98 2.65
N MET A 122 -17.22 4.18 3.01
CA MET A 122 -17.43 2.93 3.74
C MET A 122 -18.03 3.16 5.13
N ALA A 123 -17.56 4.19 5.85
CA ALA A 123 -18.07 4.56 7.17
C ALA A 123 -19.49 5.13 7.13
N GLN A 124 -19.87 5.79 6.03
CA GLN A 124 -21.20 6.35 5.82
C GLN A 124 -22.23 5.32 5.32
N ASN A 125 -21.78 4.14 4.86
CA ASN A 125 -22.67 3.12 4.33
C ASN A 125 -23.41 2.39 5.45
N HIS A 126 -24.71 2.65 5.56
CA HIS A 126 -25.59 2.11 6.59
C HIS A 126 -25.60 0.56 6.64
N ARG A 127 -25.33 -0.15 5.53
CA ARG A 127 -25.24 -1.63 5.53
C ARG A 127 -24.02 -2.16 6.30
N THR A 128 -22.92 -1.42 6.34
CA THR A 128 -21.72 -1.75 7.14
C THR A 128 -21.96 -1.41 8.62
N VAL A 129 -22.80 -0.40 8.88
CA VAL A 129 -23.03 0.20 10.19
C VAL A 129 -24.20 -0.44 10.95
N GLN A 130 -25.00 -1.32 10.35
CA GLN A 130 -26.13 -2.01 11.03
C GLN A 130 -25.74 -2.72 12.35
N ALA A 131 -24.48 -3.09 12.52
CA ALA A 131 -23.97 -3.69 13.76
C ALA A 131 -23.51 -2.68 14.82
N ILE A 132 -23.54 -1.37 14.53
CA ILE A 132 -22.94 -0.30 15.33
C ILE A 132 -24.00 0.79 15.60
N PRO A 133 -24.17 1.26 16.85
CA PRO A 133 -25.04 2.39 17.18
C PRO A 133 -24.74 3.65 16.37
N ASP A 134 -25.79 4.40 16.02
CA ASP A 134 -25.70 5.63 15.19
C ASP A 134 -24.76 6.69 15.79
N THR A 135 -24.71 6.81 17.11
CA THR A 135 -23.80 7.75 17.81
C THR A 135 -22.33 7.41 17.54
N ILE A 136 -21.98 6.12 17.53
CA ILE A 136 -20.62 5.66 17.24
C ILE A 136 -20.31 5.83 15.75
N ALA A 137 -21.29 5.59 14.88
CA ALA A 137 -21.13 5.82 13.44
C ALA A 137 -20.83 7.29 13.13
N GLN A 138 -21.53 8.22 13.78
CA GLN A 138 -21.29 9.66 13.66
C GLN A 138 -19.89 10.04 14.17
N ASP A 139 -19.46 9.50 15.31
CA ASP A 139 -18.11 9.73 15.84
C ASP A 139 -17.02 9.23 14.88
N VAL A 140 -17.21 8.04 14.28
CA VAL A 140 -16.26 7.48 13.30
C VAL A 140 -16.15 8.38 12.08
N VAL A 141 -17.27 8.86 11.55
CA VAL A 141 -17.29 9.81 10.42
C VAL A 141 -16.59 11.12 10.79
N GLN A 142 -16.85 11.67 11.98
CA GLN A 142 -16.17 12.86 12.46
C GLN A 142 -14.64 12.64 12.55
N GLN A 143 -14.21 11.47 13.01
CA GLN A 143 -12.79 11.15 13.10
C GLN A 143 -12.13 11.01 11.73
N PHE A 144 -12.82 10.48 10.72
CA PHE A 144 -12.33 10.49 9.34
C PHE A 144 -12.18 11.92 8.79
N HIS A 145 -13.10 12.83 9.12
CA HIS A 145 -12.95 14.24 8.75
C HIS A 145 -11.74 14.91 9.43
N HIS A 146 -11.53 14.66 10.73
CA HIS A 146 -10.34 15.14 11.43
C HIS A 146 -9.05 14.59 10.82
N LEU A 147 -9.02 13.29 10.52
CA LEU A 147 -7.87 12.63 9.88
C LEU A 147 -7.60 13.22 8.49
N SER A 148 -8.64 13.46 7.69
CA SER A 148 -8.51 14.09 6.37
C SER A 148 -7.91 15.49 6.49
N ALA A 149 -8.44 16.33 7.38
CA ALA A 149 -7.93 17.68 7.61
C ALA A 149 -6.46 17.68 8.05
N ALA A 150 -6.10 16.82 9.00
CA ALA A 150 -4.73 16.68 9.48
C ALA A 150 -3.77 16.19 8.37
N THR A 151 -4.24 15.28 7.51
CA THR A 151 -3.45 14.75 6.39
C THR A 151 -3.20 15.85 5.35
N SER A 152 -4.21 16.61 4.92
CA SER A 152 -4.05 17.69 3.93
C SER A 152 -3.08 18.78 4.41
N VAL A 153 -3.18 19.19 5.68
CA VAL A 153 -2.24 20.18 6.27
C VAL A 153 -0.83 19.61 6.32
N THR A 154 -0.66 18.33 6.67
CA THR A 154 0.64 17.66 6.72
C THR A 154 1.26 17.53 5.33
N VAL A 155 0.47 17.17 4.30
CA VAL A 155 0.90 17.15 2.89
C VAL A 155 1.40 18.54 2.48
N GLY A 156 0.66 19.59 2.81
CA GLY A 156 1.06 20.97 2.52
C GLY A 156 2.40 21.32 3.16
N LYS A 157 2.53 21.11 4.47
CA LYS A 157 3.78 21.36 5.21
C LYS A 157 4.95 20.59 4.65
N ALA A 158 4.77 19.30 4.30
CA ALA A 158 5.81 18.47 3.71
C ALA A 158 6.29 18.99 2.34
N LYS A 159 5.41 19.66 1.59
CA LYS A 159 5.71 20.26 0.27
C LYS A 159 6.11 21.74 0.33
N GLY A 160 6.14 22.35 1.52
CA GLY A 160 6.34 23.80 1.68
C GLY A 160 5.16 24.65 1.17
N GLN A 161 3.95 24.07 1.11
CA GLN A 161 2.72 24.73 0.67
C GLN A 161 1.76 24.90 1.84
N THR A 162 1.07 26.05 1.91
CA THR A 162 0.00 26.24 2.89
C THR A 162 -1.31 25.66 2.34
N LEU A 163 -1.54 24.37 2.56
CA LEU A 163 -2.83 23.73 2.25
C LEU A 163 -3.78 23.87 3.44
N LEU A 164 -4.97 24.41 3.17
CA LEU A 164 -6.05 24.50 4.16
C LEU A 164 -6.75 23.15 4.28
N ALA A 165 -7.27 22.87 5.47
CA ALA A 165 -8.13 21.72 5.69
C ALA A 165 -9.37 21.81 4.80
N ILE A 166 -9.76 20.68 4.21
CA ILE A 166 -10.99 20.57 3.42
C ILE A 166 -12.18 20.84 4.36
N PRO A 167 -13.11 21.74 4.01
CA PRO A 167 -14.27 22.03 4.84
C PRO A 167 -15.13 20.78 5.00
N GLN A 168 -15.60 20.53 6.23
CA GLN A 168 -16.56 19.49 6.51
C GLN A 168 -17.87 19.89 5.84
N ILE A 169 -18.33 19.15 4.83
CA ILE A 169 -19.69 19.30 4.31
C ILE A 169 -20.57 18.53 5.29
N PRO A 170 -21.38 19.20 6.13
CA PRO A 170 -22.27 18.49 7.03
C PRO A 170 -23.23 17.62 6.21
N VAL A 171 -23.46 16.39 6.68
CA VAL A 171 -24.29 15.36 6.03
C VAL A 171 -25.70 15.87 5.70
N SER A 172 -26.17 16.91 6.38
CA SER A 172 -27.42 17.64 6.11
C SER A 172 -27.48 18.37 4.76
N ALA A 173 -26.38 18.44 3.99
CA ALA A 173 -26.36 19.03 2.65
C ALA A 173 -26.52 18.00 1.51
N GLN A 174 -26.60 16.69 1.80
CA GLN A 174 -26.94 15.68 0.80
C GLN A 174 -28.46 15.51 0.73
N THR A 175 -29.12 16.30 -0.12
CA THR A 175 -30.50 16.05 -0.49
C THR A 175 -30.58 14.78 -1.34
N VAL A 176 -30.92 13.65 -0.72
CA VAL A 176 -31.45 12.51 -1.46
C VAL A 176 -32.79 12.95 -2.03
N THR A 177 -32.83 13.19 -3.34
CA THR A 177 -34.10 13.44 -4.03
C THR A 177 -34.76 12.07 -4.24
N THR A 178 -35.60 11.66 -3.29
CA THR A 178 -36.52 10.53 -3.46
C THR A 178 -37.48 10.88 -4.62
N PRO A 179 -37.89 9.93 -5.48
CA PRO A 179 -38.78 10.19 -6.62
C PRO A 179 -40.10 10.88 -6.27
N ASP A 180 -40.51 10.87 -5.00
CA ASP A 180 -41.79 11.40 -4.53
C ASP A 180 -41.75 12.80 -3.89
N GLY A 181 -40.65 13.55 -4.05
CA GLY A 181 -40.64 14.99 -3.79
C GLY A 181 -40.92 15.42 -2.35
N GLN A 182 -40.77 14.54 -1.36
CA GLN A 182 -40.85 14.91 0.05
C GLN A 182 -39.46 14.99 0.68
N THR A 183 -39.09 16.21 1.08
CA THR A 183 -37.90 16.50 1.88
C THR A 183 -38.21 16.18 3.34
N GLN A 184 -37.59 15.15 3.90
CA GLN A 184 -37.54 14.95 5.35
C GLN A 184 -36.11 15.18 5.85
N PRO A 185 -35.90 15.94 6.93
CA PRO A 185 -34.65 15.87 7.68
C PRO A 185 -34.55 14.50 8.35
N LEU A 186 -33.31 14.04 8.60
CA LEU A 186 -33.05 12.87 9.44
C LEU A 186 -33.76 12.97 10.79
#